data_AF-A0AAV6A481-F1
#
_entry.id   AF-A0AAV6A481-F1
#
_cell.length_a   1.000
_cell.length_b   1.000
_cell.length_c   1.000
_cell.angle_alpha   90.00
_cell.angle_beta   90.00
_cell.angle_gamma   90.00
#
_symmetry.space_group_name_H-M   'P 1'
#
loop_
_entity.id
_entity.type
_entity.pdbx_description
1 polymer ?
#
loop_
_entity_poly.entity_id
_entity_poly.type
_entity_poly.pdbx_seq_one_letter_code
_entity_poly.pdbx_strand_id
1 'polypeptide(L)'
;MPSRRRLVFGALLLLAFFPIAAEAAVGAECAGPGGSGPSHCLYRSLMPSTGIVADCRNDGDCRIGYYYGEPEQATWFTPPPGMTTMPRPNVIWLSATFAEARIGCGRTCTWSYFFEARRRQLSAPRRDVLQADYRRLLMAQGEGRALAIRQIFSGREVLRIERDWAPGLSVAEAITQIRFETDGRLSFTWLAGTARTPVSERVTVPSLAR
;
A
#
# COMPACT_ATOMS: atom_id res chain seq x y z
N MET A 1 -66.93 24.29 7.84
CA MET A 1 -66.90 23.75 6.45
C MET A 1 -66.41 24.86 5.51
N PRO A 2 -65.53 24.59 4.52
CA PRO A 2 -64.11 24.30 4.73
C PRO A 2 -63.16 25.21 3.90
N SER A 3 -61.86 25.04 4.16
CA SER A 3 -60.77 24.99 3.16
C SER A 3 -60.30 26.28 2.48
N ARG A 4 -59.06 26.67 2.76
CA ARG A 4 -57.96 26.50 1.78
C ARG A 4 -56.59 26.65 2.44
N ARG A 5 -55.99 25.49 2.72
CA ARG A 5 -54.58 25.30 3.07
C ARG A 5 -53.71 25.75 1.89
N ARG A 6 -52.72 26.62 2.11
CA ARG A 6 -51.54 26.73 1.25
C ARG A 6 -50.43 25.93 1.91
N LEU A 7 -50.20 24.72 1.40
CA LEU A 7 -49.03 23.89 1.73
C LEU A 7 -47.82 24.52 1.05
N VAL A 8 -46.89 25.01 1.85
CA VAL A 8 -45.54 25.38 1.41
C VAL A 8 -44.79 24.07 1.14
N PHE A 9 -44.37 23.89 -0.12
CA PHE A 9 -43.48 22.83 -0.56
C PHE A 9 -42.12 23.01 0.13
N GLY A 10 -41.91 22.31 1.25
CA GLY A 10 -40.58 22.11 1.83
C GLY A 10 -39.88 20.99 1.05
N ALA A 11 -39.03 21.37 0.10
CA ALA A 11 -38.14 20.44 -0.57
C ALA A 11 -37.07 19.96 0.43
N LEU A 12 -37.29 18.80 1.03
CA LEU A 12 -36.30 18.10 1.82
C LEU A 12 -35.26 17.49 0.86
N LEU A 13 -34.15 18.18 0.65
CA LEU A 13 -32.98 17.62 -0.04
C LEU A 13 -32.34 16.57 0.88
N LEU A 14 -32.74 15.31 0.71
CA LEU A 14 -31.98 14.17 1.23
C LEU A 14 -30.66 14.11 0.46
N LEU A 15 -29.61 14.67 1.06
CA LEU A 15 -28.22 14.39 0.66
C LEU A 15 -27.97 12.91 0.91
N ALA A 16 -28.19 12.10 -0.12
CA ALA A 16 -27.70 10.74 -0.16
C ALA A 16 -26.18 10.78 0.03
N PHE A 17 -25.71 10.33 1.19
CA PHE A 17 -24.35 9.87 1.38
C PHE A 17 -24.18 8.65 0.48
N PHE A 18 -23.86 8.89 -0.80
CA PHE A 18 -23.24 7.85 -1.59
C PHE A 18 -21.85 7.64 -0.98
N PRO A 19 -21.51 6.43 -0.48
CA PRO A 19 -20.11 6.11 -0.33
C PRO A 19 -19.49 6.37 -1.71
N ILE A 20 -18.51 7.27 -1.77
CA ILE A 20 -17.64 7.39 -2.94
C ILE A 20 -17.19 5.97 -3.20
N ALA A 21 -17.68 5.38 -4.29
CA ALA A 21 -17.32 4.04 -4.69
C ALA A 21 -15.79 4.02 -4.67
N ALA A 22 -15.22 3.16 -3.84
CA ALA A 22 -13.85 2.76 -4.02
C ALA A 22 -13.75 2.37 -5.50
N GLU A 23 -12.94 3.11 -6.28
CA GLU A 23 -12.58 2.70 -7.63
C GLU A 23 -12.27 1.21 -7.53
N ALA A 24 -13.04 0.40 -8.26
CA ALA A 24 -12.87 -1.05 -8.26
C ALA A 24 -11.38 -1.31 -8.48
N ALA A 25 -10.72 -1.93 -7.50
CA ALA A 25 -9.36 -2.37 -7.67
C ALA A 25 -9.32 -3.12 -9.00
N VAL A 26 -8.49 -2.66 -9.94
CA VAL A 26 -8.30 -3.36 -11.21
C VAL A 26 -7.77 -4.74 -10.81
N GLY A 27 -8.67 -5.73 -10.82
CA GLY A 27 -8.38 -7.06 -10.34
C GLY A 27 -7.27 -7.70 -11.16
N ALA A 28 -6.62 -8.70 -10.60
CA ALA A 28 -5.64 -9.47 -11.36
C ALA A 28 -6.34 -10.27 -12.48
N GLU A 29 -5.88 -10.12 -13.71
CA GLU A 29 -6.26 -10.96 -14.84
C GLU A 29 -5.34 -12.19 -14.84
N CYS A 30 -5.81 -13.29 -14.26
CA CYS A 30 -5.01 -14.52 -14.14
C CYS A 30 -5.48 -15.60 -15.13
N ALA A 31 -4.52 -16.26 -15.78
CA ALA A 31 -4.70 -17.46 -16.57
C ALA A 31 -3.99 -18.65 -15.91
N GLY A 32 -4.56 -19.85 -16.08
CA GLY A 32 -4.05 -21.10 -15.50
C GLY A 32 -4.67 -21.48 -14.15
N PRO A 33 -4.35 -22.68 -13.64
CA PRO A 33 -4.95 -23.23 -12.42
C PRO A 33 -4.64 -22.46 -11.13
N GLY A 34 -3.47 -21.81 -11.02
CA GLY A 34 -3.01 -21.19 -9.77
C GLY A 34 -2.88 -22.19 -8.62
N GLY A 35 -2.65 -21.71 -7.40
CA GLY A 35 -2.46 -22.54 -6.22
C GLY A 35 -1.21 -23.40 -6.34
N SER A 36 -1.39 -24.71 -6.50
CA SER A 36 -0.29 -25.67 -6.72
C SER A 36 0.16 -25.76 -8.18
N GLY A 37 -0.58 -25.18 -9.12
CA GLY A 37 -0.29 -25.23 -10.56
C GLY A 37 0.21 -23.91 -11.14
N PRO A 38 0.70 -23.94 -12.39
CA PRO A 38 1.24 -22.76 -13.05
C PRO A 38 0.16 -21.70 -13.29
N SER A 39 0.54 -20.43 -13.28
CA SER A 39 -0.37 -19.33 -13.59
C SER A 39 0.38 -18.11 -14.09
N HIS A 40 -0.30 -17.33 -14.93
CA HIS A 40 0.18 -16.06 -15.42
C HIS A 40 -0.85 -14.98 -15.08
N CYS A 41 -0.45 -14.00 -14.28
CA CYS A 41 -1.32 -12.93 -13.79
C CYS A 41 -0.84 -11.56 -14.25
N LEU A 42 -1.77 -10.76 -14.78
CA LEU A 42 -1.56 -9.36 -15.13
C LEU A 42 -2.31 -8.46 -14.16
N TYR A 43 -1.61 -7.47 -13.61
CA TYR A 43 -2.15 -6.46 -12.73
C TYR A 43 -2.02 -5.13 -13.47
N ARG A 44 -3.07 -4.75 -14.20
CA ARG A 44 -3.05 -3.57 -15.08
C ARG A 44 -3.29 -2.30 -14.29
N SER A 45 -2.55 -1.25 -14.62
CA SER A 45 -2.92 0.11 -14.22
C SER A 45 -4.07 0.62 -15.09
N LEU A 46 -4.63 1.79 -14.79
CA LEU A 46 -5.56 2.46 -15.71
C LEU A 46 -4.87 2.97 -17.01
N MET A 47 -3.55 2.82 -17.13
CA MET A 47 -2.83 2.90 -18.40
C MET A 47 -2.67 1.46 -18.94
N PRO A 48 -3.48 1.02 -19.94
CA PRO A 48 -3.65 -0.40 -20.25
C PRO A 48 -2.38 -1.15 -20.67
N SER A 49 -1.42 -0.44 -21.27
CA SER A 49 -0.11 -0.94 -21.66
C SER A 49 0.92 -0.83 -20.54
N THR A 50 0.50 -0.77 -19.27
CA THR A 50 1.42 -0.61 -18.15
C THR A 50 0.87 -1.31 -16.91
N GLY A 51 1.71 -2.12 -16.28
CA GLY A 51 1.28 -2.89 -15.12
C GLY A 51 2.38 -3.75 -14.53
N ILE A 52 1.95 -4.59 -13.59
CA ILE A 52 2.76 -5.64 -12.96
C ILE A 52 2.33 -6.97 -13.54
N VAL A 53 3.27 -7.90 -13.67
CA VAL A 53 3.03 -9.28 -14.12
C VAL A 53 3.61 -10.24 -13.11
N ALA A 54 2.95 -11.37 -12.90
CA ALA A 54 3.48 -12.50 -12.17
C ALA A 54 3.35 -13.76 -13.02
N ASP A 55 4.47 -14.44 -13.26
CA ASP A 55 4.53 -15.76 -13.87
C ASP A 55 4.94 -16.77 -12.80
N CYS A 56 4.02 -17.64 -12.43
CA CYS A 56 4.12 -18.52 -11.28
C CYS A 56 4.16 -19.97 -11.72
N ARG A 57 5.11 -20.75 -11.21
CA ARG A 57 5.06 -22.22 -11.28
C ARG A 57 4.02 -22.78 -10.32
N ASN A 58 3.89 -22.14 -9.16
CA ASN A 58 2.85 -22.26 -8.15
C ASN A 58 2.83 -20.97 -7.33
N ASP A 59 1.88 -20.81 -6.41
CA ASP A 59 1.71 -19.56 -5.65
C ASP A 59 2.86 -19.23 -4.70
N GLY A 60 3.77 -20.18 -4.42
CA GLY A 60 4.99 -19.98 -3.63
C GLY A 60 6.26 -19.71 -4.45
N ASP A 61 6.20 -19.87 -5.77
CA ASP A 61 7.34 -19.72 -6.69
C ASP A 61 6.91 -18.98 -7.96
N CYS A 62 7.09 -17.67 -7.91
CA CYS A 62 6.75 -16.72 -8.96
C CYS A 62 7.93 -15.85 -9.34
N ARG A 63 7.99 -15.54 -10.63
CA ARG A 63 8.76 -14.44 -11.19
C ARG A 63 7.82 -13.24 -11.31
N ILE A 64 8.18 -12.13 -10.69
CA ILE A 64 7.34 -10.92 -10.66
C ILE A 64 8.07 -9.82 -11.41
N GLY A 65 7.36 -9.08 -12.24
CA GLY A 65 7.93 -8.03 -13.07
C GLY A 65 6.95 -6.91 -13.33
N TYR A 66 7.39 -5.94 -14.10
CA TYR A 66 6.60 -4.81 -14.58
C TYR A 66 6.83 -4.61 -16.06
N TYR A 67 5.87 -3.99 -16.74
CA TYR A 67 5.97 -3.68 -18.16
C TYR A 67 5.48 -2.27 -18.46
N TYR A 68 6.09 -1.68 -19.50
CA TYR A 68 5.69 -0.43 -20.15
C TYR A 68 5.57 -0.71 -21.65
N GLY A 69 4.41 -1.19 -22.09
CA GLY A 69 4.16 -1.75 -23.41
C GLY A 69 3.58 -3.15 -23.29
N GLU A 70 4.25 -4.12 -23.90
CA GLU A 70 3.83 -5.52 -23.96
C GLU A 70 4.18 -6.29 -22.66
N PRO A 71 3.23 -7.01 -22.04
CA PRO A 71 3.50 -7.82 -20.85
C PRO A 71 4.55 -8.91 -21.03
N GLU A 72 4.70 -9.45 -22.24
CA GLU A 72 5.66 -10.49 -22.59
C GLU A 72 7.11 -9.97 -22.55
N GLN A 73 7.30 -8.65 -22.60
CA GLN A 73 8.59 -7.97 -22.52
C GLN A 73 8.84 -7.37 -21.12
N ALA A 74 8.23 -7.95 -20.09
CA ALA A 74 8.36 -7.44 -18.74
C ALA A 74 9.81 -7.40 -18.25
N THR A 75 10.12 -6.34 -17.50
CA THR A 75 11.32 -6.24 -16.69
C THR A 75 11.05 -6.86 -15.33
N TRP A 76 11.87 -7.81 -14.93
CA TRP A 76 11.64 -8.59 -13.72
C TRP A 76 12.21 -7.89 -12.50
N PHE A 77 11.48 -7.97 -11.38
CA PHE A 77 11.95 -7.48 -10.09
C PHE A 77 13.22 -8.23 -9.70
N THR A 78 14.18 -7.51 -9.13
CA THR A 78 15.30 -8.14 -8.45
C THR A 78 14.79 -8.73 -7.14
N PRO A 79 14.94 -10.05 -6.87
CA PRO A 79 14.48 -10.64 -5.62
C PRO A 79 15.05 -9.92 -4.39
N PRO A 80 14.29 -9.75 -3.30
CA PRO A 80 14.82 -9.17 -2.08
C PRO A 80 15.96 -10.03 -1.49
N PRO A 81 16.86 -9.42 -0.70
CA PRO A 81 17.91 -10.16 -0.02
C PRO A 81 17.36 -11.35 0.79
N GLY A 82 17.98 -12.52 0.62
CA GLY A 82 17.59 -13.76 1.31
C GLY A 82 16.41 -14.50 0.69
N MET A 83 15.86 -14.04 -0.45
CA MET A 83 14.80 -14.75 -1.18
C MET A 83 15.34 -15.35 -2.49
N THR A 84 15.17 -16.66 -2.65
CA THR A 84 15.49 -17.37 -3.91
C THR A 84 14.28 -17.50 -4.83
N THR A 85 13.08 -17.55 -4.26
CA THR A 85 11.79 -17.51 -4.96
C THR A 85 10.90 -16.47 -4.30
N MET A 86 9.96 -15.90 -5.06
CA MET A 86 8.96 -14.96 -4.52
C MET A 86 7.58 -15.62 -4.59
N PRO A 87 6.78 -15.61 -3.52
CA PRO A 87 5.37 -16.02 -3.64
C PRO A 87 4.60 -15.02 -4.51
N ARG A 88 3.40 -15.41 -4.95
CA ARG A 88 2.51 -14.54 -5.71
C ARG A 88 2.32 -13.21 -4.96
N PRO A 89 2.47 -12.05 -5.65
CA PRO A 89 2.32 -10.76 -4.99
C PRO A 89 0.86 -10.47 -4.70
N ASN A 90 0.62 -9.78 -3.59
CA ASN A 90 -0.60 -9.03 -3.39
C ASN A 90 -0.38 -7.61 -3.94
N VAL A 91 -0.98 -7.30 -5.09
CA VAL A 91 -0.85 -5.99 -5.73
C VAL A 91 -2.03 -5.10 -5.33
N ILE A 92 -1.72 -3.96 -4.73
CA ILE A 92 -2.68 -2.98 -4.23
C ILE A 92 -2.50 -1.69 -5.03
N TRP A 93 -3.50 -1.31 -5.81
CA TRP A 93 -3.54 0.00 -6.46
C TRP A 93 -3.92 1.07 -5.44
N LEU A 94 -3.00 1.99 -5.18
CA LEU A 94 -3.21 3.15 -4.28
C LEU A 94 -3.73 4.37 -5.04
N SER A 95 -3.57 4.36 -6.36
CA SER A 95 -4.23 5.27 -7.31
C SER A 95 -4.34 4.60 -8.68
N ALA A 96 -4.91 5.30 -9.66
CA ALA A 96 -4.99 4.91 -11.07
C ALA A 96 -3.67 4.38 -11.67
N THR A 97 -2.52 4.87 -11.21
CA THR A 97 -1.21 4.59 -11.81
C THR A 97 -0.13 4.20 -10.81
N PHE A 98 -0.45 4.17 -9.52
CA PHE A 98 0.48 3.87 -8.44
C PHE A 98 0.06 2.58 -7.72
N ALA A 99 0.93 1.58 -7.71
CA ALA A 99 0.70 0.31 -7.03
C ALA A 99 1.78 0.00 -6.00
N GLU A 100 1.37 -0.72 -4.96
CA GLU A 100 2.24 -1.46 -4.06
C GLU A 100 2.10 -2.96 -4.35
N ALA A 101 3.18 -3.63 -4.74
CA ALA A 101 3.25 -5.09 -4.80
C ALA A 101 3.88 -5.62 -3.50
N ARG A 102 3.06 -6.26 -2.67
CA ARG A 102 3.46 -6.88 -1.41
C ARG A 102 3.78 -8.36 -1.60
N ILE A 103 4.94 -8.76 -1.12
CA ILE A 103 5.46 -10.12 -1.20
C ILE A 103 5.72 -10.60 0.22
N GLY A 104 5.08 -11.70 0.63
CA GLY A 104 5.33 -12.32 1.92
C GLY A 104 6.72 -12.96 1.98
N CYS A 105 7.43 -12.78 3.09
CA CYS A 105 8.74 -13.41 3.35
C CYS A 105 8.74 -14.35 4.58
N GLY A 106 7.55 -14.77 5.03
CA GLY A 106 7.36 -15.61 6.21
C GLY A 106 6.41 -14.96 7.21
N ARG A 107 6.44 -15.42 8.47
CA ARG A 107 5.56 -14.90 9.53
C ARG A 107 5.87 -13.42 9.78
N THR A 108 4.82 -12.59 9.72
CA THR A 108 4.84 -11.12 9.94
C THR A 108 5.83 -10.32 9.07
N CYS A 109 6.43 -10.94 8.05
CA CYS A 109 7.43 -10.33 7.18
C CYS A 109 6.83 -10.02 5.81
N THR A 110 6.98 -8.78 5.35
CA THR A 110 6.63 -8.37 3.99
C THR A 110 7.73 -7.55 3.33
N TRP A 111 7.88 -7.76 2.03
CA TRP A 111 8.60 -6.86 1.13
C TRP A 111 7.60 -6.14 0.24
N SER A 112 7.80 -4.84 0.06
CA SER A 112 6.98 -4.00 -0.82
C SER A 112 7.83 -3.45 -1.97
N TYR A 113 7.27 -3.49 -3.17
CA TYR A 113 7.74 -2.77 -4.33
C TYR A 113 6.70 -1.73 -4.71
N PHE A 114 7.14 -0.52 -4.99
CA PHE A 114 6.27 0.54 -5.45
C PHE A 114 6.48 0.80 -6.93
N PHE A 115 5.38 0.73 -7.68
CA PHE A 115 5.35 0.91 -9.11
C PHE A 115 4.54 2.15 -9.46
N GLU A 116 5.09 3.02 -10.30
CA GLU A 116 4.38 4.17 -10.84
C GLU A 116 4.41 4.17 -12.37
N ALA A 117 3.24 3.98 -12.97
CA ALA A 117 3.07 3.86 -14.41
C ALA A 117 3.45 5.16 -15.15
N ARG A 118 2.99 6.33 -14.68
CA ARG A 118 3.20 7.61 -15.39
C ARG A 118 4.66 8.03 -15.42
N ARG A 119 5.38 7.77 -14.33
CA ARG A 119 6.80 8.15 -14.18
C ARG A 119 7.75 7.07 -14.67
N ARG A 120 7.22 5.90 -15.01
CA ARG A 120 7.98 4.71 -15.39
C ARG A 120 9.03 4.35 -14.34
N GLN A 121 8.61 4.29 -13.08
CA GLN A 121 9.50 4.02 -11.95
C GLN A 121 9.07 2.78 -11.18
N LEU A 122 10.09 2.04 -10.71
CA LEU A 122 9.98 0.98 -9.72
C LEU A 122 10.92 1.31 -8.56
N SER A 123 10.47 1.14 -7.31
CA SER A 123 11.34 1.25 -6.15
C SER A 123 12.24 0.02 -5.99
N ALA A 124 13.36 0.18 -5.28
CA ALA A 124 14.03 -0.96 -4.66
C ALA A 124 13.09 -1.69 -3.68
N PRO A 125 13.33 -2.98 -3.36
CA PRO A 125 12.56 -3.70 -2.35
C PRO A 125 12.61 -2.99 -0.99
N ARG A 126 11.45 -2.81 -0.34
CA ARG A 126 11.30 -2.16 0.97
C ARG A 126 10.74 -3.15 1.98
N ARG A 127 11.46 -3.40 3.06
CA ARG A 127 11.05 -4.36 4.09
C ARG A 127 10.13 -3.70 5.11
N ASP A 128 9.13 -4.40 5.60
CA ASP A 128 8.31 -3.99 6.75
C ASP A 128 7.67 -2.60 6.57
N VAL A 129 7.16 -2.33 5.36
CA VAL A 129 6.38 -1.12 5.08
C VAL A 129 4.99 -1.25 5.71
N LEU A 130 4.65 -0.26 6.52
CA LEU A 130 3.42 -0.23 7.31
C LEU A 130 2.33 0.58 6.62
N GLN A 131 2.70 1.66 5.93
CA GLN A 131 1.78 2.51 5.20
C GLN A 131 2.51 3.28 4.09
N ALA A 132 1.83 3.52 2.98
CA ALA A 132 2.32 4.36 1.90
C ALA A 132 1.42 5.59 1.70
N ASP A 133 2.03 6.72 1.37
CA ASP A 133 1.39 7.94 0.91
C ASP A 133 1.81 8.19 -0.54
N TYR A 134 0.97 7.73 -1.47
CA TYR A 134 1.21 7.89 -2.91
C TYR A 134 1.13 9.35 -3.37
N ARG A 135 0.49 10.25 -2.61
CA ARG A 135 0.37 11.67 -3.00
C ARG A 135 1.67 12.42 -2.77
N ARG A 136 2.37 12.07 -1.69
CA ARG A 136 3.68 12.67 -1.33
C ARG A 136 4.86 11.77 -1.64
N LEU A 137 4.61 10.54 -2.11
CA LEU A 137 5.61 9.52 -2.41
C LEU A 137 6.46 9.17 -1.18
N LEU A 138 5.79 9.02 -0.03
CA LEU A 138 6.39 8.67 1.26
C LEU A 138 5.90 7.30 1.71
N MET A 139 6.71 6.62 2.51
CA MET A 139 6.33 5.40 3.19
C MET A 139 6.72 5.48 4.66
N ALA A 140 5.93 4.83 5.50
CA ALA A 140 6.25 4.55 6.89
C ALA A 140 6.73 3.10 6.99
N GLN A 141 7.92 2.90 7.55
CA GLN A 141 8.62 1.63 7.58
C GLN A 141 9.10 1.32 8.99
N GLY A 142 8.90 0.07 9.44
CA GLY A 142 9.53 -0.41 10.66
C GLY A 142 11.01 -0.73 10.42
N GLU A 143 11.90 -0.22 11.26
CA GLU A 143 13.35 -0.49 11.16
C GLU A 143 13.95 -0.69 12.55
N GLY A 144 14.13 -1.96 12.92
CA GLY A 144 14.60 -2.32 14.27
C GLY A 144 13.66 -1.76 15.33
N ARG A 145 14.15 -0.78 16.11
CA ARG A 145 13.40 -0.05 17.14
C ARG A 145 12.99 1.37 16.73
N ALA A 146 12.90 1.67 15.44
CA ALA A 146 12.38 2.94 14.96
C ALA A 146 11.27 2.78 13.92
N LEU A 147 10.38 3.77 13.89
CA LEU A 147 9.49 4.03 12.77
C LEU A 147 10.17 5.07 11.88
N ALA A 148 10.60 4.66 10.69
CA ALA A 148 11.25 5.53 9.72
C ALA A 148 10.25 5.96 8.65
N ILE A 149 10.20 7.27 8.37
CA ILE A 149 9.49 7.81 7.23
C ILE A 149 10.52 8.08 6.13
N ARG A 150 10.28 7.52 4.95
CA ARG A 150 11.22 7.54 3.83
C ARG A 150 10.52 7.92 2.54
N GLN A 151 11.25 8.51 1.61
CA GLN A 151 10.80 8.61 0.22
C GLN A 151 10.73 7.21 -0.41
N ILE A 152 9.65 6.92 -1.12
CA ILE A 152 9.39 5.60 -1.70
C ILE A 152 10.49 5.17 -2.68
N PHE A 153 10.79 6.02 -3.67
CA PHE A 153 11.69 5.65 -4.76
C PHE A 153 13.17 5.78 -4.39
N SER A 154 13.57 6.86 -3.72
CA SER A 154 14.97 7.06 -3.31
C SER A 154 15.34 6.28 -2.05
N GLY A 155 14.39 5.98 -1.17
CA GLY A 155 14.65 5.37 0.15
C GLY A 155 15.23 6.36 1.18
N ARG A 156 15.41 7.63 0.80
CA ARG A 156 15.95 8.67 1.67
C ARG A 156 15.04 8.86 2.88
N GLU A 157 15.63 8.78 4.06
CA GLU A 157 14.94 9.07 5.32
C GLU A 157 14.61 10.55 5.42
N VAL A 158 13.39 10.85 5.86
CA VAL A 158 12.90 12.22 6.08
C VAL A 158 12.56 12.47 7.55
N LEU A 159 12.23 11.41 8.29
CA LEU A 159 11.93 11.48 9.71
C LEU A 159 12.18 10.11 10.33
N ARG A 160 12.79 10.09 11.51
CA ARG A 160 12.93 8.90 12.35
C ARG A 160 12.23 9.13 13.67
N ILE A 161 11.39 8.17 14.07
CA ILE A 161 10.58 8.24 15.28
C ILE A 161 10.98 7.06 16.16
N GLU A 162 11.45 7.38 17.35
CA GLU A 162 11.79 6.40 18.39
C GLU A 162 10.88 6.63 19.60
N ARG A 163 10.29 5.55 20.10
CA ARG A 163 9.38 5.57 21.25
C ARG A 163 9.71 4.41 22.17
N ASP A 164 9.10 4.41 23.34
CA ASP A 164 9.11 3.27 24.25
C ASP A 164 8.19 2.15 23.73
N TRP A 165 8.56 1.55 22.59
CA TRP A 165 7.85 0.42 22.01
C TRP A 165 7.87 -0.76 22.99
N ALA A 166 6.76 -1.49 23.06
CA ALA A 166 6.63 -2.68 23.86
C ALA A 166 7.83 -3.64 23.65
N PRO A 167 8.52 -4.06 24.72
CA PRO A 167 9.68 -4.93 24.60
C PRO A 167 9.31 -6.30 24.02
N GLY A 168 10.23 -6.87 23.25
CA GLY A 168 10.05 -8.17 22.59
C GLY A 168 9.21 -8.11 21.30
N LEU A 169 8.72 -6.93 20.90
CA LEU A 169 8.09 -6.71 19.60
C LEU A 169 9.00 -5.90 18.69
N SER A 170 8.96 -6.17 17.39
CA SER A 170 9.43 -5.22 16.39
C SER A 170 8.51 -3.99 16.33
N VAL A 171 8.99 -2.88 15.76
CA VAL A 171 8.13 -1.69 15.55
C VAL A 171 6.91 -2.02 14.70
N ALA A 172 7.08 -2.86 13.68
CA ALA A 172 5.99 -3.29 12.82
C ALA A 172 4.89 -4.04 13.59
N GLU A 173 5.27 -4.84 14.59
CA GLU A 173 4.33 -5.57 15.45
C GLU A 173 3.75 -4.70 16.57
N ALA A 174 4.51 -3.72 17.07
CA ALA A 174 4.07 -2.82 18.12
C ALA A 174 3.04 -1.80 17.61
N ILE A 175 3.10 -1.41 16.34
CA ILE A 175 2.15 -0.47 15.72
C ILE A 175 0.87 -1.22 15.32
N THR A 176 -0.24 -0.83 15.92
CA THR A 176 -1.55 -1.46 15.67
C THR A 176 -2.40 -0.68 14.67
N GLN A 177 -2.14 0.62 14.51
CA GLN A 177 -2.80 1.47 13.53
C GLN A 177 -1.81 2.53 13.02
N ILE A 178 -1.84 2.83 11.72
CA ILE A 178 -1.00 3.87 11.12
C ILE A 178 -1.64 4.42 9.84
N ARG A 179 -1.63 5.74 9.69
CA ARG A 179 -2.12 6.40 8.48
C ARG A 179 -1.47 7.76 8.27
N PHE A 180 -1.20 8.07 7.00
CA PHE A 180 -0.89 9.43 6.59
C PHE A 180 -2.21 10.21 6.43
N GLU A 181 -2.29 11.35 7.10
CA GLU A 181 -3.44 12.23 7.06
C GLU A 181 -3.36 13.17 5.86
N THR A 182 -4.50 13.69 5.42
CA THR A 182 -4.60 14.61 4.29
C THR A 182 -3.90 15.95 4.52
N ASP A 183 -3.73 16.36 5.78
CA ASP A 183 -3.02 17.58 6.18
C ASP A 183 -1.50 17.40 6.29
N GLY A 184 -0.99 16.24 5.87
CA GLY A 184 0.43 15.96 5.82
C GLY A 184 1.02 15.39 7.12
N ARG A 185 0.21 15.16 8.15
CA ARG A 185 0.66 14.50 9.38
C ARG A 185 0.62 12.98 9.26
N LEU A 186 1.31 12.30 10.17
CA LEU A 186 1.19 10.86 10.37
C LEU A 186 0.52 10.62 11.71
N SER A 187 -0.57 9.87 11.72
CA SER A 187 -1.24 9.39 12.93
C SER A 187 -0.95 7.91 13.09
N PHE A 188 -0.55 7.48 14.28
CA PHE A 188 -0.31 6.08 14.57
C PHE A 188 -0.60 5.73 16.02
N THR A 189 -0.98 4.48 16.26
CA THR A 189 -1.22 3.89 17.57
C THR A 189 -0.26 2.72 17.77
N TRP A 190 0.40 2.64 18.92
CA TRP A 190 1.33 1.56 19.25
C TRP A 190 1.17 1.07 20.68
N LEU A 191 1.70 -0.12 20.96
CA LEU A 191 1.78 -0.69 22.30
C LEU A 191 3.04 -0.20 23.00
N ALA A 192 2.89 0.49 24.14
CA ALA A 192 3.98 1.09 24.90
C ALA A 192 4.35 0.27 26.15
N GLY A 193 5.65 0.21 26.45
CA GLY A 193 6.20 -0.41 27.66
C GLY A 193 5.85 -1.90 27.83
N THR A 194 6.23 -2.47 28.97
CA THR A 194 5.99 -3.89 29.31
C THR A 194 4.51 -4.23 29.46
N ALA A 195 3.70 -3.26 29.89
CA ALA A 195 2.25 -3.40 30.00
C ALA A 195 1.51 -3.40 28.65
N ARG A 196 2.21 -3.09 27.54
CA ARG A 196 1.66 -3.01 26.19
C ARG A 196 0.43 -2.10 26.10
N THR A 197 0.48 -0.97 26.80
CA THR A 197 -0.63 -0.01 26.82
C THR A 197 -0.72 0.69 25.46
N PRO A 198 -1.90 0.75 24.81
CA PRO A 198 -2.03 1.45 23.54
C PRO A 198 -1.89 2.97 23.74
N VAL A 199 -1.01 3.59 22.95
CA VAL A 199 -0.79 5.04 22.90
C VAL A 199 -0.97 5.50 21.47
N SER A 200 -1.67 6.62 21.28
CA SER A 200 -1.86 7.24 19.96
C SER A 200 -1.12 8.57 19.89
N GLU A 201 -0.47 8.82 18.76
CA GLU A 201 0.23 10.07 18.50
C GLU A 201 -0.03 10.55 17.08
N ARG A 202 0.10 11.86 16.90
CA ARG A 202 0.06 12.51 15.61
C ARG A 202 1.26 13.42 15.46
N VAL A 203 2.10 13.13 14.47
CA VAL A 203 3.36 13.84 14.22
C VAL A 203 3.34 14.56 12.88
N THR A 204 4.07 15.66 12.81
CA THR A 204 4.30 16.37 11.55
C THR A 204 5.38 15.67 10.76
N VAL A 205 5.09 15.38 9.49
CA VAL A 205 6.07 14.81 8.57
C VAL A 205 6.62 15.96 7.72
N PRO A 206 7.95 16.18 7.71
CA PRO A 206 8.55 17.23 6.90
C PRO A 206 8.13 17.10 5.44
N SER A 207 7.63 18.20 4.86
CA SER A 207 7.50 18.31 3.42
C SER A 207 8.89 18.44 2.83
N LEU A 208 9.19 17.62 1.83
CA LEU A 208 10.40 17.82 1.05
C LEU A 208 10.12 18.98 0.09
N ALA A 209 10.94 20.03 0.17
CA ALA A 209 11.00 21.02 -0.90
C ALA A 209 11.33 20.28 -2.21
N ARG A 210 10.55 20.56 -3.25
CA ARG A 210 10.71 19.93 -4.57
C ARG A 210 12.04 20.28 -5.20
#